data_AF-A0A7C7CR04-F1
#
_entry.id   AF-A0A7C7CR04-F1
#
_cell.length_a   1.000
_cell.length_b   1.000
_cell.length_c   1.000
_cell.angle_alpha   90.00
_cell.angle_beta   90.00
_cell.angle_gamma   90.00
#
_symmetry.space_group_name_H-M   'P 1'
#
loop_
_entity.id
_entity.type
_entity.pdbx_description
1 polymer ?
#
loop_
_entity_poly.entity_id
_entity_poly.type
_entity_poly.pdbx_seq_one_letter_code
_entity_poly.pdbx_strand_id
1 'polypeptide(L)' 'MGSGKEKVLVTGGSGLIGVLVLRNLTDQHEFSALNRRTDEGVTTTQPDIADFDAI' A
#
# COMPACT_ATOMS: atom_id res chain seq x y z
N MET A 1 -3.73 -11.23 17.42
CA MET A 1 -3.44 -12.13 16.28
C MET A 1 -3.69 -11.38 14.99
N GLY A 2 -2.81 -11.49 13.99
CA GLY A 2 -3.07 -10.95 12.65
C GLY A 2 -4.31 -11.60 12.02
N SER A 3 -4.94 -10.92 11.07
CA SER A 3 -6.24 -11.29 10.48
C SER A 3 -6.29 -12.66 9.78
N GLY A 4 -5.18 -13.37 9.68
CA GLY A 4 -5.02 -14.59 8.88
C GLY A 4 -4.94 -14.32 7.37
N LYS A 5 -5.14 -13.07 6.94
CA LYS A 5 -5.05 -12.63 5.55
C LYS A 5 -3.61 -12.47 5.12
N GLU A 6 -3.36 -12.68 3.83
CA GLU A 6 -2.06 -12.38 3.23
C GLU A 6 -1.77 -10.88 3.29
N LYS A 7 -0.50 -10.56 3.55
CA LYS A 7 0.00 -9.18 3.59
C LYS A 7 0.50 -8.80 2.22
N VAL A 8 0.00 -7.68 1.69
CA VAL A 8 0.31 -7.22 0.33
C VAL A 8 0.83 -5.80 0.38
N LEU A 9 2.03 -5.59 -0.16
CA LEU A 9 2.61 -4.27 -0.38
C LEU A 9 2.26 -3.78 -1.79
N VAL A 10 1.66 -2.60 -1.89
CA VAL A 10 1.34 -1.96 -3.16
C VAL A 10 2.29 -0.79 -3.39
N THR A 11 3.05 -0.82 -4.49
CA THR A 11 3.76 0.37 -4.98
C THR A 11 2.84 1.18 -5.89
N GLY A 12 2.87 2.51 -5.76
CA GLY A 12 1.96 3.37 -6.52
C GLY A 12 0.49 3.25 -6.09
N GLY A 13 0.25 3.00 -4.80
CA GLY A 13 -1.08 2.92 -4.18
C GLY A 13 -1.96 4.15 -4.42
N SER A 14 -1.34 5.32 -4.63
CA SER A 14 -2.01 6.59 -4.95
C SER A 14 -2.37 6.77 -6.44
N GLY A 15 -1.93 5.85 -7.30
CA GLY A 15 -2.28 5.84 -8.72
C GLY A 15 -3.65 5.21 -8.99
N LEU A 16 -4.19 5.42 -10.19
CA LEU A 16 -5.52 4.91 -10.58
C LEU A 16 -5.72 3.42 -10.26
N ILE A 17 -4.76 2.57 -10.63
CA ILE A 17 -4.84 1.12 -10.43
C ILE A 17 -4.67 0.77 -8.96
N GLY A 18 -3.69 1.38 -8.27
CA GLY A 18 -3.44 1.14 -6.84
C GLY A 18 -4.67 1.46 -5.99
N VAL A 19 -5.33 2.59 -6.24
CA VAL A 19 -6.56 2.98 -5.55
C VAL A 19 -7.69 1.97 -5.80
N LEU A 20 -7.84 1.46 -7.02
CA LEU A 20 -8.86 0.44 -7.33
C LEU A 20 -8.57 -0.88 -6.61
N VAL A 21 -7.31 -1.30 -6.55
CA VAL A 21 -6.90 -2.51 -5.81
C VAL A 21 -7.22 -2.37 -4.33
N LEU A 22 -6.75 -1.28 -3.70
CA LEU A 22 -6.94 -1.04 -2.26
C LEU A 22 -8.43 -0.94 -1.90
N ARG A 23 -9.24 -0.26 -2.70
CA ARG A 23 -10.68 -0.08 -2.44
C ARG A 23 -11.49 -1.38 -2.57
N ASN A 24 -11.11 -2.28 -3.48
CA ASN A 24 -11.95 -3.43 -3.82
C ASN A 24 -11.48 -4.75 -3.19
N LEU A 25 -10.26 -4.83 -2.64
CA LEU A 25 -9.69 -6.08 -2.15
C LEU A 25 -9.32 -6.08 -0.66
N THR A 26 -9.53 -4.97 0.07
CA THR A 26 -9.12 -4.84 1.49
C THR A 26 -9.85 -5.80 2.44
N ASP A 27 -10.98 -6.33 2.00
CA ASP A 27 -11.72 -7.39 2.67
C ASP A 27 -11.05 -8.77 2.54
N GLN A 28 -10.19 -8.94 1.52
CA GLN A 28 -9.48 -10.20 1.24
C GLN A 28 -8.03 -10.18 1.75
N HIS A 29 -7.36 -9.02 1.75
CA HIS A 29 -5.94 -8.91 2.09
C HIS A 29 -5.67 -7.79 3.11
N GLU A 30 -4.55 -7.88 3.81
CA GLU A 30 -4.03 -6.80 4.65
C GLU A 30 -3.04 -5.97 3.82
N PHE A 31 -3.43 -4.76 3.45
CA PHE A 31 -2.63 -3.90 2.57
C PHE A 31 -1.75 -2.91 3.33
N SER A 32 -0.58 -2.67 2.75
CA SER A 32 0.24 -1.48 2.99
C SER A 32 0.69 -0.90 1.64
N ALA A 33 1.15 0.36 1.66
CA ALA A 33 1.59 1.04 0.45
C ALA A 33 3.00 1.62 0.58
N LEU A 34 3.74 1.66 -0.53
CA LEU A 34 5.04 2.30 -0.69
C LEU A 34 4.95 3.37 -1.77
N ASN A 35 4.69 4.62 -1.37
CA ASN A 35 4.49 5.72 -2.32
C ASN A 35 4.93 7.06 -1.75
N ARG A 36 5.32 7.98 -2.64
CA ARG A 36 5.70 9.37 -2.29
C ARG A 36 4.56 10.24 -1.74
N ARG A 37 3.33 9.76 -1.75
CA ARG A 37 2.13 10.46 -1.28
C ARG A 37 1.30 9.51 -0.42
N THR A 38 0.70 10.05 0.64
CA THR A 38 -0.23 9.32 1.51
C THR A 38 -1.56 9.06 0.81
N ASP A 39 -2.11 7.87 1.07
CA ASP A 39 -3.47 7.50 0.71
C ASP A 39 -4.31 7.35 1.99
N GLU A 40 -5.55 7.84 1.97
CA GLU A 40 -6.46 7.69 3.12
C GLU A 40 -6.78 6.20 3.35
N GLY A 41 -6.65 5.76 4.60
CA GLY A 41 -7.11 4.43 5.04
C GLY A 41 -6.13 3.27 4.86
N VAL A 42 -4.90 3.51 4.37
CA VAL A 42 -3.87 2.47 4.23
C VAL A 42 -2.55 2.91 4.85
N THR A 43 -1.94 2.02 5.65
CA THR A 43 -0.60 2.25 6.20
C THR A 43 0.39 2.44 5.06
N THR A 44 0.95 3.65 4.95
CA THR A 44 1.82 4.04 3.85
C THR A 44 3.22 4.37 4.36
N THR A 45 4.22 3.64 3.88
CA THR A 45 5.62 4.04 3.97
C THR A 45 5.89 5.03 2.83
N GLN A 46 6.48 6.19 3.13
CA GLN A 46 6.60 7.31 2.18
C GLN A 46 8.02 7.63 1.65
N PRO A 47 8.76 6.68 1.04
CA PRO A 47 10.01 6.97 0.35
C PRO A 47 9.81 7.21 -1.15
N ASP A 48 10.86 7.71 -1.80
CA ASP A 48 11.01 7.59 -3.25
C ASP A 48 11.58 6.20 -3.56
N ILE A 49 10.98 5.48 -4.51
CA ILE A 49 11.46 4.16 -4.92
C ILE A 49 12.86 4.23 -5.57
N ALA A 50 13.26 5.40 -6.04
CA ALA A 50 14.59 5.65 -6.59
C ALA A 50 15.68 5.85 -5.51
N ASP A 51 15.31 6.00 -4.23
CA ASP A 51 16.22 6.18 -3.10
C ASP A 51 16.19 4.94 -2.19
N PHE A 52 17.13 4.03 -2.40
CA PHE A 52 17.18 2.77 -1.66
C PHE A 52 17.43 2.96 -0.16
N ASP A 53 18.18 3.99 0.23
CA ASP A 53 18.50 4.25 1.63
C ASP A 53 17.29 4.79 2.41
N ALA A 54 16.25 5.24 1.70
CA ALA A 54 15.02 5.74 2.28
C ALA A 54 13.94 4.66 2.52
N ILE A 55 14.12 3.43 2.03
CA ILE A 55 13.10 2.35 2.01
C ILE A 55 13.24 1.38 3.20
#